data_AF-A0A7S1DN33-F1
#
_entry.id   AF-A0A7S1DN33-F1
#
_cell.length_a   1.000
_cell.length_b   1.000
_cell.length_c   1.000
_cell.angle_alpha   90.00
_cell.angle_beta   90.00
_cell.angle_gamma   90.00
#
_symmetry.space_group_name_H-M   'P 1'
#
loop_
_entity.id
_entity.type
_entity.pdbx_description
1 polymer ?
#
loop_
_entity_poly.entity_id
_entity_poly.type
_entity_poly.pdbx_seq_one_letter_code
_entity_poly.pdbx_strand_id
1 'polypeptide(L)'
;GLLMREEEAQVGHAPHVARGAKEFGQFPGPPSRFMHKEFSRFADMNVVREACEWVSHNRGRPGQMPSDSQLRAVGMSGLADAIAKTHGGTEAVASRLGLQIHHASKAVHLGVVTQQGGGGAGFERWGDVEQATLSLAQTLCAPDTMPSYTAMRSAGLGGLADAIRRKHGGLQAVSGRLGLQLPSAFS
;
A
#
# COMPACT_ATOMS: atom_id res chain seq x y z
N GLY A 1 59.12 -13.36 38.47
CA GLY A 1 58.22 -12.41 37.77
C GLY A 1 57.12 -13.18 37.10
N LEU A 2 55.92 -12.59 37.04
CA LEU A 2 54.67 -13.08 36.43
C LEU A 2 53.89 -14.16 37.20
N LEU A 3 52.92 -13.68 37.99
CA LEU A 3 51.62 -14.33 38.19
C LEU A 3 50.62 -13.21 38.46
N MET A 4 50.02 -12.72 37.38
CA MET A 4 48.98 -11.68 37.33
C MET A 4 48.08 -12.03 36.16
N ARG A 5 46.90 -12.58 36.45
CA ARG A 5 45.60 -11.95 36.14
C ARG A 5 44.48 -12.99 36.19
N GLU A 6 43.55 -12.69 37.08
CA GLU A 6 42.21 -13.24 37.18
C GLU A 6 41.45 -12.95 35.86
N GLU A 7 40.87 -13.98 35.28
CA GLU A 7 40.02 -13.91 34.10
C GLU A 7 38.58 -13.72 34.56
N GLU A 8 38.13 -12.46 34.60
CA GLU A 8 36.74 -12.11 34.90
C GLU A 8 35.82 -12.55 33.77
N ALA A 9 34.86 -13.41 34.10
CA ALA A 9 33.79 -13.88 33.23
C ALA A 9 32.83 -12.73 32.87
N GLN A 10 32.93 -12.26 31.62
CA GLN A 10 32.02 -11.25 31.08
C GLN A 10 30.77 -11.94 30.50
N VAL A 11 29.70 -11.96 31.30
CA VAL A 11 28.37 -12.44 30.89
C VAL A 11 27.79 -11.49 29.84
N GLY A 12 27.88 -11.88 28.56
CA GLY A 12 27.24 -11.20 27.46
C GLY A 12 25.71 -11.26 27.57
N HIS A 13 25.09 -10.12 27.90
CA HIS A 13 23.66 -9.91 27.71
C HIS A 13 23.36 -9.79 26.21
N ALA A 14 22.76 -10.82 25.63
CA ALA A 14 22.19 -10.76 24.29
C ALA A 14 20.94 -9.85 24.31
N PRO A 15 20.81 -8.85 23.43
CA PRO A 15 19.56 -8.12 23.29
C PRO A 15 18.50 -9.05 22.67
N HIS A 16 17.37 -9.15 23.36
CA HIS A 16 16.15 -9.80 22.92
C HIS A 16 15.80 -9.40 21.49
N VAL A 17 15.95 -10.36 20.56
CA VAL A 17 15.51 -10.21 19.17
C VAL A 17 13.99 -10.30 19.15
N ALA A 18 13.32 -9.17 18.94
CA ALA A 18 11.90 -9.13 18.67
C ALA A 18 11.60 -9.90 17.37
N ARG A 19 10.98 -11.07 17.52
CA ARG A 19 10.43 -11.88 16.43
C ARG A 19 9.35 -11.08 15.69
N GLY A 20 9.50 -10.90 14.38
CA GLY A 20 8.41 -10.40 13.53
C GLY A 20 8.78 -9.66 12.24
N ALA A 21 10.05 -9.46 11.90
CA ALA A 21 10.41 -8.82 10.63
C ALA A 21 10.61 -9.88 9.53
N LYS A 22 9.59 -10.07 8.68
CA LYS A 22 9.79 -10.67 7.37
C LYS A 22 10.84 -9.85 6.61
N GLU A 23 11.97 -10.50 6.35
CA GLU A 23 12.99 -10.21 5.33
C GLU A 23 12.79 -8.92 4.51
N PHE A 24 13.17 -7.77 5.08
CA PHE A 24 13.54 -6.58 4.32
C PHE A 24 15.08 -6.49 4.22
N GLY A 25 15.72 -7.62 3.88
CA GLY A 25 17.15 -7.67 3.62
C GLY A 25 17.49 -6.77 2.41
N GLN A 26 18.50 -5.92 2.56
CA GLN A 26 19.14 -5.08 1.52
C GLN A 26 18.52 -3.70 1.20
N PHE A 27 17.91 -2.99 2.15
CA PHE A 27 17.75 -1.53 2.00
C PHE A 27 18.76 -0.77 2.86
N PRO A 28 19.38 0.32 2.33
CA PRO A 28 20.17 1.21 3.17
C PRO A 28 19.28 1.73 4.29
N GLY A 29 19.81 1.80 5.51
CA GLY A 29 19.07 2.37 6.62
C GLY A 29 18.64 3.80 6.33
N PRO A 30 17.45 4.22 6.77
CA PRO A 30 17.01 5.59 6.55
C PRO A 30 17.93 6.61 7.24
N PRO A 31 18.06 7.82 6.68
CA PRO A 31 18.73 8.93 7.35
C PRO A 31 18.21 9.12 8.77
N SER A 32 19.11 9.35 9.74
CA SER A 32 18.76 9.43 11.17
C SER A 32 17.67 10.47 11.48
N ARG A 33 17.58 11.54 10.69
CA ARG A 33 16.52 12.57 10.78
C ARG A 33 15.10 12.03 10.55
N PHE A 34 14.95 10.82 10.01
CA PHE A 34 13.65 10.16 9.79
C PHE A 34 13.36 9.05 10.80
N MET A 35 14.31 8.71 11.69
CA MET A 35 14.18 7.61 12.66
C MET A 35 13.66 8.06 14.03
N HIS A 36 13.12 9.27 14.14
CA HIS A 36 12.59 9.78 15.40
C HIS A 36 11.25 9.10 15.75
N LYS A 37 11.09 8.73 17.03
CA LYS A 37 9.83 8.17 17.56
C LYS A 37 8.78 9.25 17.82
N GLU A 38 9.22 10.49 17.98
CA GLU A 38 8.36 11.62 18.34
C GLU A 38 7.71 12.20 17.07
N PHE A 39 6.40 12.02 16.94
CA PHE A 39 5.66 12.46 15.76
C PHE A 39 5.65 13.99 15.58
N SER A 40 5.82 14.76 16.65
CA SER A 40 5.92 16.23 16.64
C SER A 40 7.06 16.76 15.78
N ARG A 41 8.13 15.96 15.60
CA ARG A 41 9.27 16.29 14.73
C ARG A 41 8.91 16.28 13.24
N PHE A 42 7.78 15.67 12.88
CA PHE A 42 7.27 15.59 11.52
C PHE A 42 6.07 16.52 11.31
N ALA A 43 5.95 17.59 12.09
CA ALA A 43 4.93 18.62 11.85
C ALA A 43 5.12 19.34 10.51
N ASP A 44 6.37 19.45 10.04
CA ASP A 44 6.69 20.07 8.76
C ASP A 44 6.45 19.10 7.59
N MET A 45 5.62 19.54 6.63
CA MET A 45 5.25 18.74 5.46
C MET A 45 6.44 18.46 4.52
N ASN A 46 7.48 19.31 4.50
CA ASN A 46 8.67 19.06 3.68
C ASN A 46 9.47 17.86 4.21
N VAL A 47 9.56 17.70 5.54
CA VAL A 47 10.22 16.54 6.14
C VAL A 47 9.46 15.26 5.81
N VAL A 48 8.12 15.33 5.84
CA VAL A 48 7.24 14.22 5.42
C VAL A 48 7.47 13.89 3.94
N ARG A 49 7.54 14.90 3.06
CA ARG A 49 7.83 14.72 1.63
C ARG A 49 9.15 13.99 1.41
N GLU A 50 10.24 14.52 1.95
CA GLU A 50 11.58 13.93 1.77
C GLU A 50 11.64 12.49 2.27
N ALA A 51 10.99 12.20 3.40
CA ALA A 51 10.97 10.84 3.94
C ALA A 51 10.15 9.88 3.07
N CYS A 52 8.97 10.31 2.60
CA CYS A 52 8.15 9.52 1.67
C CYS A 52 8.87 9.27 0.35
N GLU A 53 9.50 10.30 -0.24
CA GLU A 53 10.30 10.18 -1.45
C GLU A 53 11.48 9.22 -1.26
N TRP A 54 12.19 9.32 -0.13
CA TRP A 54 13.30 8.42 0.17
C TRP A 54 12.82 6.97 0.23
N VAL A 55 11.73 6.67 0.94
CA VAL A 55 11.21 5.28 1.05
C VAL A 55 10.78 4.76 -0.32
N SER A 56 10.09 5.58 -1.09
CA SER A 56 9.56 5.21 -2.40
C SER A 56 10.65 5.04 -3.45
N HIS A 57 11.67 5.90 -3.44
CA HIS A 57 12.84 5.79 -4.32
C HIS A 57 13.64 4.52 -4.01
N ASN A 58 13.93 4.27 -2.73
CA ASN A 58 14.68 3.07 -2.32
C ASN A 58 13.92 1.79 -2.69
N ARG A 59 12.58 1.79 -2.63
CA ARG A 59 11.76 0.64 -3.04
C ARG A 59 11.54 0.50 -4.55
N GLY A 60 12.18 1.35 -5.38
CA GLY A 60 12.00 1.32 -6.84
C GLY A 60 10.61 1.75 -7.30
N ARG A 61 9.90 2.54 -6.50
CA ARG A 61 8.53 3.04 -6.77
C ARG A 61 8.45 4.55 -6.60
N PRO A 62 9.27 5.35 -7.32
CA PRO A 62 9.22 6.80 -7.21
C PRO A 62 7.82 7.33 -7.51
N GLY A 63 7.38 8.35 -6.76
CA GLY A 63 6.06 8.93 -6.91
C GLY A 63 4.91 8.13 -6.28
N GLN A 64 5.16 6.96 -5.67
CA GLN A 64 4.14 6.25 -4.89
C GLN A 64 4.18 6.67 -3.42
N MET A 65 3.02 6.72 -2.77
CA MET A 65 2.93 6.95 -1.34
C MET A 65 3.22 5.64 -0.60
N PRO A 66 4.22 5.60 0.30
CA PRO A 66 4.48 4.40 1.10
C PRO A 66 3.35 4.16 2.10
N SER A 67 3.04 2.88 2.36
CA SER A 67 2.03 2.51 3.37
C SER A 67 2.59 2.56 4.80
N ASP A 68 1.71 2.61 5.80
CA ASP A 68 2.10 2.59 7.22
C ASP A 68 3.05 1.42 7.54
N SER A 69 2.69 0.22 7.09
CA SER A 69 3.51 -0.98 7.27
C SER A 69 4.90 -0.85 6.63
N GLN A 70 5.03 -0.14 5.51
CA GLN A 70 6.30 0.08 4.83
C GLN A 70 7.18 1.06 5.58
N LEU A 71 6.59 2.14 6.13
CA LEU A 71 7.28 3.10 6.97
C LEU A 71 7.77 2.45 8.27
N ARG A 72 6.93 1.64 8.91
CA ARG A 72 7.29 0.89 10.13
C ARG A 72 8.37 -0.15 9.87
N ALA A 73 8.33 -0.83 8.73
CA ALA A 73 9.33 -1.82 8.35
C ALA A 73 10.74 -1.22 8.20
N VAL A 74 10.85 0.05 7.82
CA VAL A 74 12.14 0.77 7.74
C VAL A 74 12.48 1.52 9.04
N GLY A 75 11.69 1.35 10.11
CA GLY A 75 11.93 2.02 11.40
C GLY A 75 11.43 3.47 11.48
N MET A 76 10.71 3.96 10.48
CA MET A 76 10.10 5.31 10.46
C MET A 76 8.71 5.32 11.14
N SER A 77 8.58 4.69 12.30
CA SER A 77 7.28 4.57 13.00
C SER A 77 6.73 5.93 13.45
N GLY A 78 7.58 6.86 13.88
CA GLY A 78 7.14 8.21 14.28
C GLY A 78 6.57 9.03 13.11
N LEU A 79 7.10 8.83 11.90
CA LEU A 79 6.56 9.44 10.68
C LEU A 79 5.19 8.84 10.33
N ALA A 80 5.04 7.52 10.43
CA ALA A 80 3.76 6.85 10.19
C ALA A 80 2.67 7.39 11.14
N ASP A 81 3.01 7.53 12.43
CA ASP A 81 2.15 8.14 13.43
C ASP A 81 1.83 9.62 13.12
N ALA A 82 2.80 10.41 12.67
CA ALA A 82 2.58 11.81 12.28
C ALA A 82 1.64 11.95 11.08
N ILE A 83 1.81 11.11 10.06
CA ILE A 83 0.93 11.07 8.88
C ILE A 83 -0.52 10.80 9.33
N ALA A 84 -0.71 9.79 10.17
CA ALA A 84 -2.04 9.40 10.66
C ALA A 84 -2.69 10.45 11.55
N LYS A 85 -1.94 11.02 12.52
CA LYS A 85 -2.49 11.85 13.59
C LYS A 85 -2.49 13.35 13.29
N THR A 86 -1.47 13.84 12.58
CA THR A 86 -1.25 15.27 12.37
C THR A 86 -1.66 15.72 10.98
N HIS A 87 -1.42 14.89 9.97
CA HIS A 87 -1.58 15.28 8.56
C HIS A 87 -2.86 14.79 7.89
N GLY A 88 -3.77 14.18 8.66
CA GLY A 88 -5.07 13.71 8.15
C GLY A 88 -5.01 12.37 7.42
N GLY A 89 -3.93 11.60 7.61
CA GLY A 89 -3.78 10.26 7.05
C GLY A 89 -3.02 10.20 5.72
N THR A 90 -2.75 8.97 5.31
CA THR A 90 -1.95 8.65 4.11
C THR A 90 -2.54 9.23 2.84
N GLU A 91 -3.86 9.30 2.73
CA GLU A 91 -4.53 9.82 1.53
C GLU A 91 -4.40 11.34 1.41
N ALA A 92 -4.60 12.06 2.51
CA ALA A 92 -4.44 13.51 2.56
C ALA A 92 -2.99 13.91 2.25
N VAL A 93 -2.01 13.20 2.81
CA VAL A 93 -0.59 13.43 2.53
C VAL A 93 -0.27 13.11 1.07
N ALA A 94 -0.73 11.98 0.54
CA ALA A 94 -0.50 11.61 -0.85
C ALA A 94 -1.07 12.67 -1.81
N SER A 95 -2.29 13.15 -1.57
CA SER A 95 -2.90 14.22 -2.37
C SER A 95 -2.10 15.53 -2.30
N ARG A 96 -1.66 15.94 -1.10
CA ARG A 96 -0.85 17.15 -0.90
C ARG A 96 0.53 17.06 -1.54
N LEU A 97 1.10 15.87 -1.61
CA LEU A 97 2.42 15.62 -2.16
C LEU A 97 2.40 15.19 -3.63
N GLY A 98 1.23 15.00 -4.24
CA GLY A 98 1.10 14.47 -5.59
C GLY A 98 1.57 13.01 -5.72
N LEU A 99 1.57 12.25 -4.62
CA LEU A 99 1.98 10.84 -4.59
C LEU A 99 0.80 9.90 -4.87
N GLN A 100 1.08 8.77 -5.51
CA GLN A 100 0.11 7.75 -5.86
C GLN A 100 -0.10 6.76 -4.70
N ILE A 101 -1.30 6.70 -4.14
CA ILE A 101 -1.64 5.75 -3.06
C ILE A 101 -1.76 4.34 -3.65
N HIS A 102 -1.09 3.37 -3.03
CA HIS A 102 -1.12 1.95 -3.42
C HIS A 102 -2.53 1.33 -3.52
N HIS A 103 -3.57 1.99 -2.97
CA HIS A 103 -4.98 1.57 -3.01
C HIS A 103 -5.86 2.42 -3.91
N ALA A 104 -5.44 3.62 -4.33
CA ALA A 104 -6.27 4.54 -5.10
C ALA A 104 -5.87 4.64 -6.59
N SER A 105 -4.73 4.05 -6.97
CA SER A 105 -4.00 4.47 -8.18
C SER A 105 -4.40 3.82 -9.50
N LYS A 106 -5.70 3.61 -9.74
CA LYS A 106 -6.21 3.53 -11.12
C LYS A 106 -7.70 3.82 -11.24
N ALA A 107 -8.48 3.52 -10.20
CA ALA A 107 -9.91 3.85 -10.13
C ALA A 107 -10.24 5.34 -10.40
N VAL A 108 -9.49 6.25 -9.76
CA VAL A 108 -9.71 7.71 -9.89
C VAL A 108 -9.33 8.21 -11.29
N HIS A 109 -8.32 7.62 -11.93
CA HIS A 109 -7.90 8.00 -13.29
C HIS A 109 -8.86 7.46 -14.38
N LEU A 110 -9.60 6.39 -14.06
CA LEU A 110 -10.56 5.74 -14.96
C LEU A 110 -11.93 6.42 -15.01
N GLY A 111 -12.09 7.57 -14.34
CA GLY A 111 -13.37 8.27 -14.25
C GLY A 111 -14.43 7.51 -13.46
N VAL A 112 -14.06 6.41 -12.79
CA VAL A 112 -14.95 5.68 -11.89
C VAL A 112 -14.96 6.44 -10.57
N VAL A 113 -15.80 7.47 -10.53
CA VAL A 113 -16.08 8.22 -9.29
C VAL A 113 -16.75 7.25 -8.31
N THR A 114 -15.97 6.55 -7.51
CA THR A 114 -16.49 5.97 -6.28
C THR A 114 -16.68 7.15 -5.33
N GLN A 115 -17.88 7.72 -5.29
CA GLN A 115 -18.23 8.66 -4.24
C GLN A 115 -17.95 7.98 -2.89
N GLN A 116 -17.12 8.65 -2.11
CA GLN A 116 -16.75 8.37 -0.71
C GLN A 116 -15.74 7.25 -0.45
N GLY A 117 -14.65 7.66 0.18
CA GLY A 117 -13.57 6.82 0.64
C GLY A 117 -14.00 5.87 1.76
N GLY A 118 -13.20 4.82 1.93
CA GLY A 118 -13.33 3.87 3.03
C GLY A 118 -14.36 2.78 2.76
N GLY A 119 -13.90 1.61 2.31
CA GLY A 119 -14.54 0.33 2.63
C GLY A 119 -15.91 0.05 1.98
N GLY A 120 -15.92 -0.28 0.69
CA GLY A 120 -16.87 -1.28 0.17
C GLY A 120 -18.29 -0.83 -0.21
N ALA A 121 -18.63 0.46 -0.14
CA ALA A 121 -20.01 0.93 -0.36
C ALA A 121 -20.38 1.27 -1.83
N GLY A 122 -19.42 1.39 -2.74
CA GLY A 122 -19.68 1.96 -4.09
C GLY A 122 -20.24 1.03 -5.17
N PHE A 123 -20.36 -0.28 -4.94
CA PHE A 123 -20.65 -1.27 -6.00
C PHE A 123 -21.88 -2.14 -5.71
N GLU A 124 -22.87 -1.55 -5.04
CA GLU A 124 -24.13 -2.25 -4.75
C GLU A 124 -25.03 -2.36 -5.99
N ARG A 125 -25.00 -1.35 -6.85
CA ARG A 125 -25.81 -1.33 -8.08
C ARG A 125 -25.03 -1.99 -9.21
N TRP A 126 -25.78 -2.67 -10.08
CA TRP A 126 -25.20 -3.30 -11.27
C TRP A 126 -24.51 -2.29 -12.18
N GLY A 127 -25.09 -1.12 -12.41
CA GLY A 127 -24.51 -0.09 -13.30
C GLY A 127 -23.12 0.38 -12.87
N ASP A 128 -22.87 0.51 -11.57
CA ASP A 128 -21.55 0.90 -11.04
C ASP A 128 -20.50 -0.21 -11.29
N VAL A 129 -20.92 -1.47 -11.17
CA VAL A 129 -20.07 -2.64 -11.43
C VAL A 129 -19.77 -2.79 -12.93
N GLU A 130 -20.79 -2.65 -13.76
CA GLU A 130 -20.69 -2.70 -15.22
C GLU A 130 -19.73 -1.63 -15.74
N GLN A 131 -19.98 -0.36 -15.40
CA GLN A 131 -19.17 0.76 -15.86
C GLN A 131 -17.71 0.62 -15.40
N ALA A 132 -17.48 0.26 -14.13
CA ALA A 132 -16.13 0.10 -13.62
C ALA A 132 -15.40 -1.11 -14.24
N THR A 133 -16.10 -2.21 -14.50
CA THR A 133 -15.52 -3.41 -15.12
C THR A 133 -15.15 -3.14 -16.58
N LEU A 134 -16.04 -2.48 -17.35
CA LEU A 134 -15.77 -2.13 -18.75
C LEU A 134 -14.63 -1.12 -18.88
N SER A 135 -14.63 -0.07 -18.05
CA SER A 135 -13.54 0.92 -18.02
C SER A 135 -12.19 0.27 -17.68
N LEU A 136 -12.21 -0.68 -16.73
CA LEU A 136 -11.01 -1.45 -16.39
C LEU A 136 -10.56 -2.38 -17.52
N ALA A 137 -11.49 -3.07 -18.18
CA ALA A 137 -11.22 -3.96 -19.32
C ALA A 137 -10.56 -3.17 -20.45
N GLN A 138 -11.09 -2.01 -20.81
CA GLN A 138 -10.53 -1.14 -21.84
C GLN A 138 -9.11 -0.64 -21.51
N THR A 139 -8.81 -0.44 -20.23
CA THR A 139 -7.55 0.18 -19.80
C THR A 139 -6.44 -0.81 -19.49
N LEU A 140 -6.79 -2.00 -19.00
CA LEU A 140 -5.83 -3.00 -18.55
C LEU A 140 -5.78 -4.26 -19.41
N CYS A 141 -6.83 -4.52 -20.19
CA CYS A 141 -7.01 -5.76 -20.91
C CYS A 141 -7.44 -5.46 -22.35
N ALA A 142 -7.74 -6.51 -23.12
CA ALA A 142 -8.52 -6.33 -24.34
C ALA A 142 -9.96 -5.93 -23.97
N PRO A 143 -10.65 -5.11 -24.79
CA PRO A 143 -11.99 -4.62 -24.51
C PRO A 143 -13.01 -5.73 -24.24
N ASP A 144 -12.79 -6.92 -24.79
CA ASP A 144 -13.65 -8.10 -24.62
C ASP A 144 -13.16 -9.08 -23.54
N THR A 145 -12.15 -8.73 -22.75
CA THR A 145 -11.59 -9.61 -21.72
C THR A 145 -11.95 -9.14 -20.31
N MET A 146 -12.49 -10.05 -19.52
CA MET A 146 -12.84 -9.81 -18.12
C MET A 146 -11.57 -9.61 -17.29
N PRO A 147 -11.40 -8.47 -16.60
CA PRO A 147 -10.27 -8.28 -15.71
C PRO A 147 -10.33 -9.28 -14.54
N SER A 148 -9.18 -9.83 -14.16
CA SER A 148 -9.08 -10.76 -13.03
C SER A 148 -9.21 -10.03 -11.68
N TYR A 149 -9.53 -10.76 -10.61
CA TYR A 149 -9.53 -10.17 -9.25
C TYR A 149 -8.20 -9.52 -8.89
N THR A 150 -7.09 -10.13 -9.31
CA THR A 150 -5.75 -9.58 -9.11
C THR A 150 -5.59 -8.27 -9.87
N ALA A 151 -6.01 -8.22 -11.15
CA ALA A 151 -5.97 -6.99 -11.95
C ALA A 151 -6.80 -5.86 -11.31
N MET A 152 -8.03 -6.16 -10.86
CA MET A 152 -8.88 -5.20 -10.15
C MET A 152 -8.22 -4.68 -8.86
N ARG A 153 -7.66 -5.57 -8.03
CA ARG A 153 -6.98 -5.17 -6.78
C ARG A 153 -5.72 -4.36 -7.05
N SER A 154 -4.92 -4.76 -8.04
CA SER A 154 -3.73 -4.01 -8.48
C SER A 154 -4.09 -2.64 -9.09
N ALA A 155 -5.31 -2.48 -9.59
CA ALA A 155 -5.84 -1.21 -10.08
C ALA A 155 -6.48 -0.33 -8.98
N GLY A 156 -6.42 -0.75 -7.71
CA GLY A 156 -7.09 -0.06 -6.61
C GLY A 156 -8.60 -0.29 -6.54
N LEU A 157 -9.17 -1.10 -7.43
CA LEU A 157 -10.60 -1.47 -7.44
C LEU A 157 -10.85 -2.71 -6.57
N GLY A 158 -10.25 -2.76 -5.38
CA GLY A 158 -10.47 -3.87 -4.43
C GLY A 158 -11.94 -3.99 -4.00
N GLY A 159 -12.64 -2.86 -3.89
CA GLY A 159 -14.07 -2.82 -3.62
C GLY A 159 -14.92 -3.47 -4.73
N LEU A 160 -14.54 -3.26 -6.00
CA LEU A 160 -15.19 -3.90 -7.15
C LEU A 160 -14.99 -5.42 -7.09
N ALA A 161 -13.76 -5.86 -6.83
CA ALA A 161 -13.44 -7.28 -6.69
C ALA A 161 -14.25 -7.97 -5.58
N ASP A 162 -14.38 -7.34 -4.40
CA ASP A 162 -15.19 -7.86 -3.31
C ASP A 162 -16.70 -7.83 -3.62
N ALA A 163 -17.19 -6.77 -4.27
CA ALA A 163 -18.60 -6.67 -4.66
C ALA A 163 -18.99 -7.71 -5.71
N ILE A 164 -18.17 -7.91 -6.74
CA ILE A 164 -18.38 -8.96 -7.75
C ILE A 164 -18.45 -10.32 -7.07
N ARG A 165 -17.49 -10.63 -6.18
CA ARG A 165 -17.42 -11.92 -5.49
C ARG A 165 -18.60 -12.18 -4.56
N ARG A 166 -19.05 -11.16 -3.81
CA ARG A 166 -20.04 -11.34 -2.73
C ARG A 166 -21.47 -11.03 -3.12
N LYS A 167 -21.69 -10.09 -4.04
CA LYS A 167 -23.01 -9.53 -4.34
C LYS A 167 -23.50 -9.83 -5.76
N HIS A 168 -22.58 -9.99 -6.73
CA HIS A 168 -22.94 -10.12 -8.15
C HIS A 168 -22.64 -11.50 -8.75
N GLY A 169 -22.49 -12.53 -7.92
CA GLY A 169 -22.36 -13.92 -8.38
C GLY A 169 -20.98 -14.32 -8.91
N GLY A 170 -19.95 -13.48 -8.69
CA GLY A 170 -18.57 -13.76 -9.09
C GLY A 170 -18.26 -13.41 -10.55
N LEU A 171 -17.00 -13.61 -10.94
CA LEU A 171 -16.49 -13.22 -12.27
C LEU A 171 -17.27 -13.86 -13.43
N GLN A 172 -17.71 -15.12 -13.30
CA GLN A 172 -18.43 -15.82 -14.36
C GLN A 172 -19.83 -15.26 -14.60
N ALA A 173 -20.55 -14.90 -13.53
CA ALA A 173 -21.87 -14.28 -13.65
C ALA A 173 -21.76 -12.88 -14.27
N VAL A 174 -20.75 -12.12 -13.86
CA VAL A 174 -20.49 -10.78 -14.40
C VAL A 174 -20.02 -10.84 -15.85
N SER A 175 -19.10 -11.74 -16.19
CA SER A 175 -18.60 -11.90 -17.55
C SER A 175 -19.70 -12.35 -18.51
N GLY A 176 -20.58 -13.27 -18.07
CA GLY A 176 -21.74 -13.70 -18.85
C GLY A 176 -22.76 -12.58 -19.11
N ARG A 177 -22.95 -11.68 -18.13
CA ARG A 177 -23.82 -10.50 -18.31
C ARG A 177 -23.22 -9.44 -19.22
N LEU A 178 -21.90 -9.24 -19.15
CA LEU A 178 -21.19 -8.23 -19.93
C LEU A 178 -20.73 -8.74 -21.30
N GLY A 179 -20.88 -10.04 -21.60
CA GLY A 179 -20.35 -10.65 -22.81
C GLY A 179 -18.81 -10.71 -22.86
N LEU A 180 -18.14 -10.56 -21.72
CA LEU A 180 -16.68 -10.58 -21.63
C LEU A 180 -16.15 -12.01 -21.54
N GLN A 181 -15.01 -12.27 -22.17
CA GLN A 181 -14.29 -13.54 -22.08
C GLN A 181 -13.51 -13.62 -20.76
N LEU A 182 -13.65 -14.74 -20.04
CA LEU A 182 -12.79 -15.00 -18.88
C LEU A 182 -11.37 -15.30 -19.37
N PRO A 183 -10.33 -14.69 -18.79
CA PRO A 183 -8.94 -15.02 -19.14
C PRO A 183 -8.71 -16.50 -18.82
N SER A 184 -8.18 -17.25 -19.80
CA SER A 184 -8.03 -18.72 -19.83
C SER A 184 -7.28 -19.38 -18.66
N ALA A 185 -6.95 -18.67 -17.58
CA ALA A 185 -6.43 -19.23 -16.34
C ALA A 185 -7.46 -20.07 -15.54
N PHE A 186 -8.66 -20.28 -16.10
CA PHE A 186 -9.71 -21.14 -15.57
C PHE A 186 -10.20 -22.20 -16.57
N SER A 187 -9.48 -22.40 -17.69
CA SER A 187 -9.80 -23.48 -18.62
C SER A 187 -9.13 -24.79 -18.20
#